data_AF-A0A2M8E6M4-F1
#
_entry.id   AF-A0A2M8E6M4-F1
#
_cell.length_a   1.000
_cell.length_b   1.000
_cell.length_c   1.000
_cell.angle_alpha   90.00
_cell.angle_beta   90.00
_cell.angle_gamma   90.00
#
_symmetry.space_group_name_H-M   'P 1'
#
loop_
_entity.id
_entity.type
_entity.pdbx_description
1 polymer ?
#
loop_
_entity_poly.entity_id
_entity_poly.type
_entity_poly.pdbx_seq_one_letter_code
_entity_poly.pdbx_strand_id
1 'polypeptide(L)'
;MTVTPTGSAVTVAVPAGKFDDLAHNFNTVAAVNTLIIQTDGGGGTGTGASTALVSFEEATAPTLTGFGGAEDATVVIDPAGGTNKVAKVVKSATAELWAGTTVSTGANDSIATIPFTTAATTMTVRVYAPAAGIPVRLKVETAGDPTRSVETEATTTVANGWQTLTFNFASQAAGTAALNPAFTYNKASI
;
A
#
# COMPACT_ATOMS: atom_id res chain seq x y z
N MET A 1 -14.42 -31.06 14.03
CA MET A 1 -13.89 -29.71 13.70
C MET A 1 -13.16 -29.19 14.91
N THR A 2 -11.92 -28.77 14.75
CA THR A 2 -11.15 -28.11 15.81
C THR A 2 -10.85 -26.69 15.37
N VAL A 3 -11.12 -25.73 16.26
CA VAL A 3 -10.77 -24.32 16.06
C VAL A 3 -9.65 -24.00 17.03
N THR A 4 -8.49 -23.66 16.50
CA THR A 4 -7.31 -23.34 17.32
C THR A 4 -6.92 -21.88 17.06
N PRO A 5 -7.11 -20.99 18.05
CA PRO A 5 -6.56 -19.64 17.98
C PRO A 5 -5.06 -19.66 18.26
N THR A 6 -4.27 -18.99 17.41
CA THR A 6 -2.83 -18.76 17.61
C THR A 6 -2.51 -17.32 17.25
N GLY A 7 -2.30 -16.46 18.26
CA GLY A 7 -2.01 -15.04 18.02
C GLY A 7 -3.06 -14.38 17.12
N SER A 8 -2.61 -13.83 15.99
CA SER A 8 -3.44 -13.18 14.95
C SER A 8 -4.05 -14.14 13.92
N ALA A 9 -4.18 -15.43 14.21
CA ALA A 9 -4.78 -16.39 13.30
C ALA A 9 -5.76 -17.34 13.97
N VAL A 10 -6.80 -17.71 13.24
CA VAL A 10 -7.77 -18.74 13.60
C VAL A 10 -7.67 -19.85 12.56
N THR A 11 -7.24 -21.02 13.01
CA THR A 11 -7.20 -22.21 12.15
C THR A 11 -8.41 -23.08 12.42
N VAL A 12 -9.14 -23.40 11.36
CA VAL A 12 -10.24 -24.36 11.36
C VAL A 12 -9.76 -25.63 10.65
N ALA A 13 -9.73 -26.74 11.38
CA ALA A 13 -9.39 -28.04 10.83
C ALA A 13 -10.56 -29.02 10.92
N VAL A 14 -10.85 -29.69 9.81
CA VAL A 14 -11.83 -30.76 9.68
C VAL A 14 -11.10 -32.02 9.22
N PRO A 15 -10.93 -33.03 10.09
CA PRO A 15 -10.35 -34.30 9.68
C PRO A 15 -11.21 -35.01 8.61
N ALA A 16 -10.58 -35.88 7.82
CA ALA A 16 -11.31 -36.75 6.90
C ALA A 16 -12.42 -37.54 7.64
N GLY A 17 -13.57 -37.72 7.00
CA GLY A 17 -14.72 -38.44 7.57
C GLY A 17 -15.48 -37.69 8.66
N LYS A 18 -15.19 -36.39 8.90
CA LYS A 18 -15.84 -35.60 9.97
C LYS A 18 -16.77 -34.51 9.47
N PHE A 19 -17.01 -34.46 8.16
CA PHE A 19 -17.97 -33.57 7.52
C PHE A 19 -18.58 -34.29 6.33
N ASP A 20 -19.88 -34.13 6.17
CA ASP A 20 -20.68 -34.68 5.08
C ASP A 20 -21.60 -33.60 4.49
N ASP A 21 -22.00 -33.79 3.23
CA ASP A 21 -23.00 -32.94 2.58
C ASP A 21 -24.43 -33.38 2.94
N LEU A 22 -25.45 -32.70 2.39
CA LEU A 22 -26.86 -33.07 2.61
C LEU A 22 -27.20 -34.50 2.16
N ALA A 23 -26.38 -35.11 1.30
CA ALA A 23 -26.52 -36.48 0.84
C ALA A 23 -25.68 -37.48 1.66
N HIS A 24 -25.07 -37.03 2.77
CA HIS A 24 -24.19 -37.81 3.65
C HIS A 24 -22.90 -38.32 2.97
N ASN A 25 -22.43 -37.63 1.93
CA ASN A 25 -21.14 -37.93 1.34
C ASN A 25 -20.02 -37.33 2.21
N PHE A 26 -19.31 -38.19 2.93
CA PHE A 26 -18.21 -37.74 3.78
C PHE A 26 -17.03 -37.20 2.96
N ASN A 27 -16.44 -36.11 3.44
CA ASN A 27 -15.18 -35.62 2.93
C ASN A 27 -14.07 -36.69 3.14
N THR A 28 -13.40 -37.08 2.07
CA THR A 28 -12.38 -38.14 2.08
C THR A 28 -10.99 -37.64 2.46
N VAL A 29 -10.76 -36.33 2.48
CA VAL A 29 -9.47 -35.70 2.78
C VAL A 29 -9.63 -34.68 3.91
N ALA A 30 -8.65 -34.54 4.80
CA ALA A 30 -8.71 -33.48 5.80
C ALA A 30 -8.70 -32.09 5.14
N ALA A 31 -9.57 -31.19 5.60
CA ALA A 31 -9.61 -29.81 5.15
C ALA A 31 -9.12 -28.88 6.27
N VAL A 32 -8.23 -27.96 5.95
CA VAL A 32 -7.73 -26.95 6.89
C VAL A 32 -7.85 -25.59 6.23
N ASN A 33 -8.44 -24.62 6.93
CA ASN A 33 -8.48 -23.23 6.52
C ASN A 33 -7.96 -22.35 7.65
N THR A 34 -7.04 -21.43 7.34
CA THR A 34 -6.49 -20.49 8.32
C THR A 34 -6.91 -19.09 7.94
N LEU A 35 -7.70 -18.46 8.80
CA LEU A 35 -8.02 -17.04 8.71
C LEU A 35 -6.96 -16.26 9.50
N ILE A 36 -6.24 -15.36 8.84
CA ILE A 36 -5.39 -14.38 9.52
C ILE A 36 -6.29 -13.19 9.87
N ILE A 37 -6.40 -12.89 11.16
CA ILE A 37 -7.05 -11.70 11.68
C ILE A 37 -5.99 -10.61 11.75
N GLN A 38 -5.93 -9.73 10.73
CA GLN A 38 -5.20 -8.48 10.85
C GLN A 38 -6.00 -7.55 11.79
N THR A 39 -5.34 -7.02 12.81
CA THR A 39 -5.91 -6.04 13.75
C THR A 39 -5.55 -4.59 13.39
N ASP A 40 -5.17 -4.30 12.16
CA ASP A 40 -5.19 -2.91 11.68
C ASP A 40 -6.64 -2.54 11.34
N GLY A 41 -7.03 -1.30 11.68
CA GLY A 41 -8.41 -0.81 11.61
C GLY A 41 -8.99 -0.65 10.20
N GLY A 42 -8.67 -1.53 9.26
CA GLY A 42 -9.18 -1.51 7.89
C GLY A 42 -9.50 -2.92 7.42
N GLY A 43 -10.79 -3.29 7.50
CA GLY A 43 -11.27 -4.61 7.09
C GLY A 43 -10.95 -4.91 5.62
N GLY A 44 -10.09 -5.90 5.40
CA GLY A 44 -9.78 -6.47 4.10
C GLY A 44 -9.57 -7.97 4.20
N THR A 45 -10.64 -8.75 4.08
CA THR A 45 -10.56 -10.21 3.94
C THR A 45 -10.20 -10.56 2.49
N GLY A 46 -8.91 -10.80 2.21
CA GLY A 46 -8.45 -11.21 0.88
C GLY A 46 -7.16 -12.02 0.93
N THR A 47 -7.14 -13.15 0.24
CA THR A 47 -6.06 -14.15 0.14
C THR A 47 -4.87 -13.63 -0.68
N GLY A 48 -4.24 -12.57 -0.19
CA GLY A 48 -3.04 -11.93 -0.69
C GLY A 48 -2.85 -10.67 0.16
N ALA A 49 -1.99 -10.74 1.18
CA ALA A 49 -1.87 -9.69 2.18
C ALA A 49 -1.46 -8.35 1.54
N SER A 50 -2.43 -7.46 1.29
CA SER A 50 -2.17 -6.06 1.04
C SER A 50 -1.92 -5.42 2.41
N THR A 51 -0.65 -5.21 2.77
CA THR A 51 -0.30 -4.50 4.00
C THR A 51 -0.51 -3.01 3.74
N ALA A 52 -1.45 -2.38 4.45
CA ALA A 52 -1.58 -0.93 4.43
C ALA A 52 -0.32 -0.30 5.05
N LEU A 53 0.43 0.47 4.26
CA LEU A 53 1.68 1.10 4.72
C LEU A 53 1.43 2.46 5.38
N VAL A 54 0.48 3.21 4.83
CA VAL A 54 0.00 4.51 5.34
C VAL A 54 -1.49 4.62 5.01
N SER A 55 -2.29 5.05 5.98
CA SER A 55 -3.74 5.17 5.91
C SER A 55 -4.25 6.59 6.15
N PHE A 56 -3.43 7.47 6.74
CA PHE A 56 -3.80 8.80 7.25
C PHE A 56 -4.75 8.79 8.46
N GLU A 57 -5.12 7.61 8.95
CA GLU A 57 -5.93 7.41 10.16
C GLU A 57 -5.07 6.95 11.37
N GLU A 58 -3.75 7.07 11.26
CA GLU A 58 -2.85 6.77 12.37
C GLU A 58 -3.13 7.70 13.57
N ALA A 59 -2.89 7.19 14.79
CA ALA A 59 -3.06 7.96 16.02
C ALA A 59 -2.26 9.27 16.00
N THR A 60 -1.07 9.23 15.41
CA THR A 60 -0.28 10.40 15.03
C THR A 60 -0.32 10.52 13.51
N ALA A 61 -0.82 11.65 13.00
CA ALA A 61 -0.91 11.88 11.56
C ALA A 61 0.48 11.76 10.89
N PRO A 62 0.56 11.20 9.67
CA PRO A 62 1.80 11.16 8.90
C PRO A 62 2.38 12.55 8.67
N THR A 63 3.70 12.65 8.66
CA THR A 63 4.41 13.86 8.24
C THR A 63 4.52 13.87 6.72
N LEU A 64 4.20 15.02 6.12
CA LEU A 64 4.33 15.29 4.69
C LEU A 64 5.48 16.26 4.47
N THR A 65 6.54 15.79 3.83
CA THR A 65 7.72 16.61 3.51
C THR A 65 7.73 16.88 2.01
N GLY A 66 7.22 18.04 1.62
CA GLY A 66 7.21 18.48 0.23
C GLY A 66 8.57 18.99 -0.25
N PHE A 67 8.83 18.87 -1.56
CA PHE A 67 10.06 19.32 -2.20
C PHE A 67 9.83 19.74 -3.65
N GLY A 68 10.75 20.57 -4.16
CA GLY A 68 10.75 21.01 -5.56
C GLY A 68 9.55 21.89 -5.91
N GLY A 69 8.94 22.58 -4.95
CA GLY A 69 7.72 23.38 -5.18
C GLY A 69 6.42 22.69 -4.77
N ALA A 70 6.48 21.62 -3.98
CA ALA A 70 5.34 20.90 -3.40
C ALA A 70 5.27 20.99 -1.85
N GLU A 71 5.87 22.01 -1.26
CA GLU A 71 6.05 22.20 0.19
C GLU A 71 4.73 22.38 0.96
N ASP A 72 3.64 22.76 0.29
CA ASP A 72 2.31 22.99 0.88
C ASP A 72 1.49 21.69 1.09
N ALA A 73 2.14 20.54 1.04
CA ALA A 73 1.49 19.25 1.26
C ALA A 73 0.92 19.14 2.69
N THR A 74 -0.36 18.79 2.80
CA THR A 74 -1.09 18.78 4.10
C THR A 74 -2.01 17.59 4.22
N VAL A 75 -2.22 17.11 5.44
CA VAL A 75 -3.28 16.13 5.73
C VAL A 75 -4.59 16.89 5.90
N VAL A 76 -5.60 16.52 5.11
CA VAL A 76 -6.92 17.16 5.07
C VAL A 76 -8.02 16.12 5.12
N ILE A 77 -9.27 16.56 5.33
CA ILE A 77 -10.45 15.69 5.14
C ILE A 77 -10.61 15.37 3.65
N ASP A 78 -11.07 14.16 3.35
CA ASP A 78 -11.39 13.68 2.02
C ASP A 78 -12.23 14.74 1.24
N PRO A 79 -11.78 15.18 0.06
CA PRO A 79 -12.50 16.16 -0.76
C PRO A 79 -13.88 15.68 -1.24
N ALA A 80 -14.15 14.37 -1.22
CA ALA A 80 -15.48 13.81 -1.48
C ALA A 80 -16.42 13.90 -0.26
N GLY A 81 -15.93 14.42 0.88
CA GLY A 81 -16.65 14.50 2.14
C GLY A 81 -16.44 13.28 3.04
N GLY A 82 -17.02 13.32 4.25
CA GLY A 82 -16.86 12.28 5.27
C GLY A 82 -15.83 12.64 6.35
N THR A 83 -15.37 11.63 7.10
CA THR A 83 -14.40 11.79 8.19
C THR A 83 -13.01 11.28 7.86
N ASN A 84 -12.83 10.64 6.70
CA ASN A 84 -11.55 10.11 6.27
C ASN A 84 -10.56 11.26 6.03
N LYS A 85 -9.30 11.02 6.34
CA LYS A 85 -8.18 11.91 6.08
C LYS A 85 -7.36 11.42 4.90
N VAL A 86 -6.75 12.36 4.20
CA VAL A 86 -5.95 12.12 3.00
C VAL A 86 -4.80 13.12 2.93
N ALA A 87 -3.70 12.77 2.27
CA ALA A 87 -2.72 13.75 1.83
C ALA A 87 -3.26 14.57 0.66
N LYS A 88 -3.21 15.90 0.80
CA LYS A 88 -3.37 16.85 -0.30
C LYS A 88 -1.99 17.37 -0.69
N VAL A 89 -1.53 16.98 -1.88
CA VAL A 89 -0.29 17.48 -2.47
C VAL A 89 -0.63 18.59 -3.46
N VAL A 90 0.00 19.75 -3.32
CA VAL A 90 -0.16 20.89 -4.23
C VAL A 90 1.19 21.19 -4.84
N LYS A 91 1.32 21.03 -6.17
CA LYS A 91 2.47 21.53 -6.93
C LYS A 91 2.23 22.99 -7.30
N SER A 92 3.15 23.87 -6.89
CA SER A 92 3.10 25.28 -7.25
C SER A 92 3.28 25.50 -8.76
N ALA A 93 2.93 26.70 -9.24
CA ALA A 93 3.11 27.05 -10.65
C ALA A 93 4.59 27.08 -11.11
N THR A 94 5.52 27.20 -10.16
CA THR A 94 6.96 27.17 -10.39
C THR A 94 7.59 25.84 -9.95
N ALA A 95 6.77 24.81 -9.74
CA ALA A 95 7.25 23.51 -9.30
C ALA A 95 8.18 22.88 -10.34
N GLU A 96 9.24 22.29 -9.84
CA GLU A 96 10.20 21.52 -10.59
C GLU A 96 9.54 20.28 -11.22
N LEU A 97 10.13 19.77 -12.29
CA LEU A 97 9.65 18.53 -12.94
C LEU A 97 9.73 17.32 -12.01
N TRP A 98 10.61 17.39 -11.01
CA TRP A 98 10.83 16.37 -9.99
C TRP A 98 10.14 16.69 -8.66
N ALA A 99 9.28 17.70 -8.58
CA ALA A 99 8.56 18.04 -7.35
C ALA A 99 7.73 16.87 -6.83
N GLY A 100 7.62 16.74 -5.51
CA GLY A 100 6.87 15.66 -4.88
C GLY A 100 6.77 15.81 -3.37
N THR A 101 6.20 14.83 -2.71
CA THR A 101 6.03 14.79 -1.26
C THR A 101 6.45 13.43 -0.72
N THR A 102 7.36 13.43 0.24
CA THR A 102 7.66 12.24 1.05
C THR A 102 6.60 12.11 2.15
N VAL A 103 6.03 10.91 2.29
CA VAL A 103 5.08 10.57 3.36
C VAL A 103 5.81 9.70 4.38
N SER A 104 5.71 10.06 5.67
CA SER A 104 6.40 9.31 6.73
C SER A 104 5.58 9.17 8.01
N THR A 105 5.78 8.05 8.69
CA THR A 105 5.16 7.72 9.99
C THR A 105 6.22 7.37 11.05
N GLY A 106 7.50 7.28 10.66
CA GLY A 106 8.63 7.00 11.53
C GLY A 106 9.78 7.99 11.36
N ALA A 107 10.85 7.78 12.12
CA ALA A 107 12.05 8.61 12.07
C ALA A 107 12.74 8.56 10.69
N ASN A 108 13.52 9.59 10.34
CA ASN A 108 14.26 9.69 9.08
C ASN A 108 13.38 9.58 7.83
N ASP A 109 12.19 10.19 7.87
CA ASP A 109 11.16 10.12 6.84
C ASP A 109 10.76 8.68 6.44
N SER A 110 10.74 7.75 7.40
CA SER A 110 10.44 6.35 7.12
C SER A 110 8.96 6.00 7.24
N ILE A 111 8.59 4.91 6.57
CA ILE A 111 7.34 4.16 6.73
C ILE A 111 7.68 2.71 7.09
N ALA A 112 6.67 1.88 7.32
CA ALA A 112 6.87 0.43 7.44
C ALA A 112 7.60 -0.12 6.20
N THR A 113 8.48 -1.10 6.41
CA THR A 113 9.23 -1.73 5.31
C THR A 113 8.28 -2.33 4.28
N ILE A 114 8.49 -1.96 3.04
CA ILE A 114 7.73 -2.46 1.90
C ILE A 114 8.21 -3.90 1.63
N PRO A 115 7.34 -4.92 1.69
CA PRO A 115 7.75 -6.33 1.65
C PRO A 115 7.96 -6.81 0.19
N PHE A 116 8.79 -6.10 -0.58
CA PHE A 116 9.08 -6.52 -1.94
C PHE A 116 9.78 -7.87 -1.98
N THR A 117 9.36 -8.69 -2.93
CA THR A 117 10.05 -9.94 -3.30
C THR A 117 10.13 -10.01 -4.81
N THR A 118 10.84 -11.01 -5.35
CA THR A 118 10.85 -11.25 -6.80
C THR A 118 9.46 -11.55 -7.37
N ALA A 119 8.52 -12.04 -6.54
CA ALA A 119 7.14 -12.32 -6.95
C ALA A 119 6.14 -11.22 -6.55
N ALA A 120 6.53 -10.27 -5.70
CA ALA A 120 5.70 -9.18 -5.20
C ALA A 120 6.41 -7.86 -5.42
N THR A 121 6.11 -7.19 -6.54
CA THR A 121 6.79 -5.96 -7.00
C THR A 121 5.82 -4.79 -7.19
N THR A 122 4.59 -4.93 -6.71
CA THR A 122 3.53 -3.94 -6.93
C THR A 122 3.13 -3.24 -5.65
N MET A 123 2.75 -1.97 -5.78
CA MET A 123 2.13 -1.18 -4.72
C MET A 123 0.90 -0.50 -5.28
N THR A 124 -0.09 -0.21 -4.44
CA THR A 124 -1.26 0.56 -4.82
C THR A 124 -1.35 1.83 -4.01
N VAL A 125 -1.83 2.90 -4.65
CA VAL A 125 -2.17 4.16 -3.98
C VAL A 125 -3.54 4.59 -4.45
N ARG A 126 -4.43 4.91 -3.51
CA ARG A 126 -5.71 5.53 -3.83
C ARG A 126 -5.49 7.03 -4.03
N VAL A 127 -5.84 7.54 -5.19
CA VAL A 127 -5.60 8.94 -5.58
C VAL A 127 -6.89 9.61 -6.05
N TYR A 128 -7.02 10.89 -5.72
CA TYR A 128 -8.01 11.79 -6.30
C TYR A 128 -7.26 12.80 -7.16
N ALA A 129 -7.62 12.93 -8.43
CA ALA A 129 -6.93 13.82 -9.36
C ALA A 129 -7.94 14.71 -10.10
N PRO A 130 -7.58 15.97 -10.44
CA PRO A 130 -8.48 16.89 -11.15
C PRO A 130 -8.74 16.47 -12.60
N ALA A 131 -7.85 15.66 -13.18
CA ALA A 131 -7.95 15.18 -14.56
C ALA A 131 -7.43 13.74 -14.71
N ALA A 132 -7.91 13.06 -15.75
CA ALA A 132 -7.29 11.86 -16.30
C ALA A 132 -6.07 12.22 -17.15
N GLY A 133 -5.19 11.26 -17.41
CA GLY A 133 -3.99 11.44 -18.21
C GLY A 133 -2.80 12.06 -17.46
N ILE A 134 -2.89 12.24 -16.13
CA ILE A 134 -1.79 12.77 -15.32
C ILE A 134 -0.86 11.60 -14.97
N PRO A 135 0.42 11.63 -15.39
CA PRO A 135 1.39 10.66 -14.91
C PRO A 135 1.72 10.97 -13.44
N VAL A 136 1.52 9.97 -12.58
CA VAL A 136 1.92 10.01 -11.18
C VAL A 136 3.12 9.09 -11.05
N ARG A 137 4.18 9.58 -10.41
CA ARG A 137 5.41 8.82 -10.17
C ARG A 137 5.48 8.46 -8.70
N LEU A 138 5.79 7.20 -8.42
CA LEU A 138 6.06 6.73 -7.06
C LEU A 138 7.53 6.34 -6.97
N LYS A 139 8.23 6.97 -6.04
CA LYS A 139 9.60 6.63 -5.66
C LYS A 139 9.58 5.89 -4.33
N VAL A 140 10.35 4.81 -4.24
CA VAL A 140 10.64 4.11 -2.98
C VAL A 140 12.14 4.00 -2.79
N GLU A 141 12.60 4.16 -1.56
CA GLU A 141 14.02 4.17 -1.23
C GLU A 141 14.32 3.59 0.16
N THR A 142 15.59 3.28 0.40
CA THR A 142 16.10 3.06 1.76
C THR A 142 16.20 4.40 2.48
N ALA A 143 15.51 4.54 3.61
CA ALA A 143 15.60 5.72 4.46
C ALA A 143 17.07 5.97 4.87
N GLY A 144 17.57 7.15 4.57
CA GLY A 144 18.96 7.54 4.84
C GLY A 144 19.99 7.12 3.78
N ASP A 145 19.61 6.39 2.74
CA ASP A 145 20.48 6.05 1.61
C ASP A 145 19.75 6.25 0.27
N PRO A 146 19.78 7.48 -0.29
CA PRO A 146 19.06 7.80 -1.53
C PRO A 146 19.67 7.11 -2.77
N THR A 147 20.82 6.44 -2.65
CA THR A 147 21.40 5.66 -3.76
C THR A 147 20.69 4.32 -3.95
N ARG A 148 19.88 3.89 -2.96
CA ARG A 148 19.07 2.69 -2.98
C ARG A 148 17.61 3.06 -3.22
N SER A 149 17.28 3.35 -4.47
CA SER A 149 15.94 3.75 -4.86
C SER A 149 15.50 3.15 -6.19
N VAL A 150 14.19 3.03 -6.36
CA VAL A 150 13.55 2.73 -7.64
C VAL A 150 12.30 3.61 -7.80
N GLU A 151 12.00 4.00 -9.03
CA GLU A 151 10.80 4.78 -9.35
C GLU A 151 9.98 4.03 -10.40
N THR A 152 8.66 4.16 -10.35
CA THR A 152 7.76 3.71 -11.41
C THR A 152 6.60 4.68 -11.53
N GLU A 153 5.83 4.58 -12.61
CA GLU A 153 4.76 5.51 -12.95
C GLU A 153 3.45 4.79 -13.20
N ALA A 154 2.35 5.46 -12.85
CA ALA A 154 1.00 5.07 -13.20
C ALA A 154 0.22 6.32 -13.59
N THR A 155 -0.65 6.20 -14.59
CA THR A 155 -1.39 7.34 -15.15
C THR A 155 -2.82 7.36 -14.62
N THR A 156 -3.30 8.54 -14.21
CA THR A 156 -4.70 8.71 -13.81
C THR A 156 -5.65 8.43 -14.98
N THR A 157 -6.77 7.78 -14.71
CA THR A 157 -7.82 7.47 -15.70
C THR A 157 -9.16 8.12 -15.36
N VAL A 158 -9.35 8.47 -14.08
CA VAL A 158 -10.52 9.21 -13.58
C VAL A 158 -10.16 10.68 -13.34
N ALA A 159 -11.03 11.58 -13.81
CA ALA A 159 -10.99 13.01 -13.52
C ALA A 159 -11.99 13.36 -12.42
N ASN A 160 -11.60 14.24 -11.49
CA ASN A 160 -12.40 14.69 -10.34
C ASN A 160 -13.02 13.54 -9.53
N GLY A 161 -12.27 12.45 -9.36
CA GLY A 161 -12.75 11.26 -8.68
C GLY A 161 -11.63 10.41 -8.12
N TRP A 162 -11.99 9.59 -7.13
CA TRP A 162 -11.11 8.60 -6.53
C TRP A 162 -10.88 7.42 -7.47
N GLN A 163 -9.64 6.96 -7.56
CA GLN A 163 -9.25 5.73 -8.23
C GLN A 163 -8.07 5.09 -7.51
N THR A 164 -7.82 3.80 -7.75
CA THR A 164 -6.61 3.12 -7.29
C THR A 164 -5.62 3.04 -8.43
N LEU A 165 -4.45 3.64 -8.25
CA LEU A 165 -3.31 3.43 -9.14
C LEU A 165 -2.49 2.25 -8.66
N THR A 166 -2.07 1.40 -9.60
CA THR A 166 -1.14 0.29 -9.35
C THR A 166 0.22 0.65 -9.94
N PHE A 167 1.22 0.72 -9.07
CA PHE A 167 2.62 0.98 -9.40
C PHE A 167 3.36 -0.35 -9.49
N ASN A 168 3.98 -0.64 -10.64
CA ASN A 168 4.72 -1.88 -10.86
C ASN A 168 6.23 -1.61 -10.90
N PHE A 169 6.93 -1.92 -9.82
CA PHE A 169 8.37 -1.71 -9.71
C PHE A 169 9.22 -2.72 -10.50
N ALA A 170 8.61 -3.77 -11.07
CA ALA A 170 9.24 -4.57 -12.12
C ALA A 170 9.27 -3.84 -13.47
N SER A 171 8.58 -2.71 -13.58
CA SER A 171 8.55 -1.79 -14.73
C SER A 171 8.92 -0.39 -14.26
N GLN A 172 10.18 -0.24 -13.88
CA GLN A 172 10.81 1.00 -13.43
C GLN A 172 10.77 2.09 -14.51
N ALA A 173 10.70 3.34 -14.06
CA ALA A 173 10.78 4.51 -14.92
C ALA A 173 12.18 4.62 -15.56
N ALA A 174 12.21 5.13 -16.80
CA ALA A 174 13.47 5.32 -17.53
C ALA A 174 14.44 6.23 -16.75
N GLY A 175 15.72 5.85 -16.71
CA GLY A 175 16.76 6.58 -15.98
C GLY A 175 16.86 6.23 -14.49
N THR A 176 16.07 5.27 -14.00
CA THR A 176 16.13 4.81 -12.60
C THR A 176 16.67 3.38 -12.49
N ALA A 177 17.21 3.02 -11.32
CA ALA A 177 17.71 1.67 -11.09
C ALA A 177 16.57 0.65 -11.11
N ALA A 178 16.85 -0.59 -11.52
CA ALA A 178 15.89 -1.69 -11.38
C ALA A 178 15.63 -2.00 -9.89
N LEU A 179 14.43 -2.49 -9.56
CA LEU A 179 14.11 -2.96 -8.22
C LEU A 179 15.11 -4.03 -7.77
N ASN A 180 15.76 -3.78 -6.64
CA ASN A 180 16.61 -4.76 -5.97
C ASN A 180 15.94 -5.23 -4.66
N PRO A 181 15.34 -6.45 -4.62
CA PRO A 181 14.67 -6.96 -3.42
C PRO A 181 15.59 -7.20 -2.21
N ALA A 182 16.92 -7.12 -2.37
CA ALA A 182 17.85 -7.20 -1.24
C ALA A 182 17.96 -5.87 -0.47
N PHE A 183 17.46 -4.76 -1.02
CA PHE A 183 17.42 -3.48 -0.31
C PHE A 183 16.19 -3.39 0.59
N THR A 184 16.35 -2.66 1.69
CA THR A 184 15.22 -2.29 2.56
C THR A 184 14.59 -1.02 2.00
N TYR A 185 13.40 -1.13 1.42
CA TYR A 185 12.62 0.04 1.03
C TYR A 185 11.65 0.40 2.15
N ASN A 186 11.84 1.57 2.73
CA ASN A 186 11.08 2.04 3.88
C ASN A 186 10.92 3.56 3.88
N LYS A 187 11.02 4.20 2.72
CA LYS A 187 10.68 5.60 2.47
C LYS A 187 9.99 5.71 1.12
N ALA A 188 8.92 6.50 1.03
CA ALA A 188 8.13 6.65 -0.18
C ALA A 188 7.84 8.13 -0.47
N SER A 189 7.98 8.52 -1.74
CA SER A 189 7.65 9.87 -2.23
C SER A 189 6.81 9.80 -3.50
N ILE A 190 5.85 10.73 -3.63
CA ILE A 190 4.88 10.79 -4.74
C ILE A 190 4.72 12.21 -5.29
#